data_AF-L0JW38-F1
#
_entry.id   AF-L0JW38-F1
#
_cell.length_a   1.000
_cell.length_b   1.000
_cell.length_c   1.000
_cell.angle_alpha   90.00
_cell.angle_beta   90.00
_cell.angle_gamma   90.00
#
_symmetry.space_group_name_H-M   'P 1'
#
loop_
_entity.id
_entity.type
_entity.pdbx_description
1 polymer ?
#
loop_
_entity_poly.entity_id
_entity_poly.type
_entity_poly.pdbx_seq_one_letter_code
_entity_poly.pdbx_strand_id
1 'polypeptide(L)'
;MVAETEFDSLSLTEQLVLLAVADAHRNDETPAQTHEVRRTCRDRLADLEGDVVGTVTEADVMRSLYRLEDEGIVEEKPVDDRSPTGKGRPRYALSEPPEEVYEGVSDRLL
;
A
#
# COMPACT_ATOMS: atom_id res chain seq x y z
N MET A 1 1.54 -17.36 20.85
CA MET A 1 2.61 -17.21 19.85
C MET A 1 1.98 -16.41 18.75
N VAL A 2 2.38 -15.15 18.60
CA VAL A 2 1.96 -14.35 17.44
C VAL A 2 2.63 -15.03 16.25
N ALA A 3 1.85 -15.46 15.26
CA ALA A 3 2.43 -16.03 14.06
C ALA A 3 3.23 -14.92 13.41
N GLU A 4 4.53 -15.15 13.18
CA GLU A 4 5.31 -14.23 12.35
C GLU A 4 4.69 -14.26 10.96
N THR A 5 4.05 -13.16 10.55
CA THR A 5 3.50 -13.00 9.21
C THR A 5 4.61 -12.56 8.26
N GLU A 6 4.46 -12.85 6.97
CA GLU A 6 5.44 -12.41 5.96
C GLU A 6 5.66 -10.88 5.96
N PHE A 7 4.66 -10.14 6.43
CA PHE A 7 4.69 -8.68 6.57
C PHE A 7 5.49 -8.18 7.77
N ASP A 8 5.87 -9.03 8.74
CA ASP A 8 6.69 -8.60 9.89
C ASP A 8 8.08 -8.13 9.48
N SER A 9 8.56 -8.58 8.32
CA SER A 9 9.81 -8.12 7.72
C SER A 9 9.72 -6.71 7.10
N LEU A 10 8.51 -6.20 6.88
CA LEU A 10 8.25 -4.88 6.32
C LEU A 10 8.34 -3.80 7.39
N SER A 11 8.85 -2.63 6.99
CA SER A 11 8.79 -1.42 7.82
C SER A 11 7.34 -0.96 8.01
N LEU A 12 7.10 -0.16 9.06
CA LEU A 12 5.77 0.39 9.33
C LEU A 12 5.22 1.22 8.16
N THR A 13 6.09 1.91 7.41
CA THR A 13 5.69 2.66 6.20
C THR A 13 5.26 1.72 5.07
N GLU A 14 5.98 0.61 4.87
CA GLU A 14 5.61 -0.40 3.86
C GLU A 14 4.30 -1.09 4.24
N GLN A 15 4.10 -1.45 5.51
CA GLN A 15 2.84 -2.01 5.99
C GLN A 15 1.67 -1.02 5.85
N LEU A 16 1.89 0.27 6.13
CA LEU A 16 0.90 1.32 5.92
C LEU A 16 0.53 1.48 4.44
N VAL A 17 1.51 1.41 3.55
CA VAL A 17 1.29 1.47 2.09
C VAL A 17 0.54 0.23 1.61
N LEU A 18 0.91 -0.95 2.08
CA LEU A 18 0.23 -2.21 1.79
C LEU A 18 -1.23 -2.17 2.24
N LEU A 19 -1.48 -1.68 3.46
CA LEU A 19 -2.83 -1.51 4.01
C LEU A 19 -3.68 -0.53 3.20
N ALA A 20 -3.09 0.56 2.69
CA ALA A 20 -3.77 1.47 1.78
C ALA A 20 -4.15 0.83 0.44
N VAL A 21 -3.34 -0.10 -0.09
CA VAL A 21 -3.69 -0.89 -1.28
C VAL A 21 -4.79 -1.91 -0.95
N ALA A 22 -4.75 -2.52 0.24
CA ALA A 22 -5.80 -3.44 0.72
C ALA A 22 -7.15 -2.73 0.92
N ASP A 23 -7.15 -1.52 1.49
CA ASP A 23 -8.35 -0.68 1.59
C ASP A 23 -8.93 -0.40 0.19
N ALA A 24 -8.09 0.00 -0.77
CA ALA A 24 -8.53 0.21 -2.15
C ALA A 24 -9.09 -1.08 -2.76
N HIS A 25 -8.47 -2.24 -2.51
CA HIS A 25 -8.96 -3.52 -3.02
C HIS A 25 -10.34 -3.86 -2.45
N ARG A 26 -10.51 -3.69 -1.14
CA ARG A 26 -11.77 -3.93 -0.42
C ARG A 26 -12.92 -3.04 -0.90
N ASN A 27 -12.60 -1.84 -1.40
CA ASN A 27 -13.56 -0.88 -1.93
C ASN A 27 -13.80 -1.02 -3.45
N ASP A 28 -13.25 -2.06 -4.10
CA ASP A 28 -13.27 -2.22 -5.57
C ASP A 28 -12.59 -1.06 -6.33
N GLU A 29 -11.60 -0.41 -5.72
CA GLU A 29 -10.85 0.75 -6.24
C GLU A 29 -9.46 0.34 -6.79
N THR A 30 -9.17 -0.95 -6.92
CA THR A 30 -7.92 -1.45 -7.54
C THR A 30 -8.06 -1.66 -9.06
N PRO A 31 -6.98 -1.44 -9.85
CA PRO A 31 -5.62 -1.13 -9.42
C PRO A 31 -5.43 0.36 -9.08
N ALA A 32 -4.85 0.62 -7.91
CA ALA A 32 -4.70 1.95 -7.32
C ALA A 32 -3.43 2.67 -7.80
N GLN A 33 -3.51 3.97 -8.00
CA GLN A 33 -2.36 4.82 -8.35
C GLN A 33 -1.65 5.33 -7.10
N THR A 34 -0.36 5.64 -7.22
CA THR A 34 0.48 6.17 -6.13
C THR A 34 -0.16 7.34 -5.37
N HIS A 35 -0.87 8.24 -6.06
CA HIS A 35 -1.49 9.41 -5.43
C HIS A 35 -2.75 9.06 -4.61
N GLU A 36 -3.48 8.02 -5.00
CA GLU A 36 -4.63 7.48 -4.27
C GLU A 36 -4.14 6.77 -3.02
N VAL A 37 -3.16 5.87 -3.16
CA VAL A 37 -2.49 5.17 -2.04
C VAL A 37 -1.95 6.19 -1.03
N ARG A 38 -1.23 7.22 -1.49
CA ARG A 38 -0.70 8.28 -0.62
C ARG A 38 -1.79 9.04 0.12
N ARG A 39 -2.95 9.26 -0.49
CA ARG A 39 -4.08 9.93 0.17
C ARG A 39 -4.61 9.04 1.29
N THR A 40 -4.88 7.77 1.01
CA THR A 40 -5.33 6.80 2.01
C THR A 40 -4.36 6.66 3.18
N CYS A 41 -3.04 6.60 2.92
CA CYS A 41 -2.03 6.62 3.98
C CYS A 41 -2.16 7.83 4.90
N ARG A 42 -2.43 9.03 4.34
CA ARG A 42 -2.56 10.24 5.15
C ARG A 42 -3.85 10.30 5.94
N ASP A 43 -4.95 9.89 5.32
CA ASP A 43 -6.25 9.85 5.97
C ASP A 43 -6.18 8.90 7.18
N ARG A 44 -5.56 7.73 7.01
CA ARG A 44 -5.34 6.76 8.08
C ARG A 44 -4.40 7.25 9.19
N LEU A 45 -3.30 7.91 8.83
CA LEU A 45 -2.41 8.54 9.82
C LEU A 45 -3.07 9.67 10.60
N ALA A 46 -4.08 10.33 10.03
CA ALA A 46 -4.83 11.37 10.73
C ALA A 46 -5.80 10.77 11.77
N ASP A 47 -6.32 9.57 11.53
CA ASP A 47 -7.21 8.85 12.44
C ASP A 47 -6.46 8.19 13.61
N LEU A 48 -5.17 7.86 13.42
CA LEU A 48 -4.31 7.34 14.49
C LEU A 48 -3.90 8.49 15.43
N GLU A 49 -4.67 8.70 16.51
CA GLU A 49 -4.35 9.65 17.58
C GLU A 49 -3.07 9.23 18.33
N GLY A 50 -1.90 9.63 17.82
CA GLY A 50 -0.63 9.59 18.56
C GLY A 50 0.46 8.67 17.98
N ASP A 51 1.70 9.08 18.23
CA ASP A 51 2.97 8.36 18.03
C ASP A 51 3.50 8.07 16.61
N VAL A 52 2.77 8.31 15.52
CA VAL A 52 3.39 8.25 14.18
C VAL A 52 4.03 9.61 13.82
N VAL A 53 5.29 9.77 14.22
CA VAL A 53 6.09 10.98 13.96
C VAL A 53 6.53 11.00 12.48
N GLY A 54 5.65 11.47 11.58
CA GLY A 54 6.03 11.79 10.20
C GLY A 54 4.88 11.82 9.21
N THR A 55 5.02 12.64 8.16
CA THR A 55 4.14 12.59 6.98
C THR A 55 4.69 11.62 5.95
N VAL A 56 3.86 10.73 5.42
CA VAL A 56 4.21 9.91 4.25
C VAL A 56 4.34 10.78 2.99
N THR A 57 5.55 10.81 2.41
CA THR A 57 5.81 11.51 1.15
C THR A 57 5.49 10.61 -0.06
N GLU A 58 5.38 11.20 -1.25
CA GLU A 58 5.19 10.43 -2.48
C GLU A 58 6.38 9.52 -2.78
N ALA A 59 7.59 9.96 -2.43
CA ALA A 59 8.80 9.16 -2.58
C ALA A 59 8.79 7.93 -1.66
N ASP A 60 8.26 8.07 -0.45
CA ASP A 60 8.13 6.94 0.47
C ASP A 60 7.13 5.93 -0.06
N VAL A 61 5.95 6.38 -0.53
CA VAL A 61 4.95 5.50 -1.16
C VAL A 61 5.52 4.78 -2.37
N MET A 62 6.20 5.49 -3.29
CA MET A 62 6.79 4.85 -4.48
C MET A 62 7.84 3.81 -4.09
N ARG A 63 8.73 4.11 -3.14
CA ARG A 63 9.74 3.14 -2.69
C ARG A 63 9.10 1.92 -2.06
N SER A 64 8.09 2.11 -1.23
CA SER A 64 7.34 1.01 -0.63
C SER A 64 6.62 0.17 -1.68
N LEU A 65 5.95 0.79 -2.66
CA LEU A 65 5.28 0.05 -3.74
C LEU A 65 6.26 -0.78 -4.57
N TYR A 66 7.43 -0.23 -4.93
CA TYR A 66 8.46 -1.01 -5.63
C TYR A 66 8.99 -2.17 -4.79
N ARG A 67 9.17 -1.96 -3.48
CA ARG A 67 9.62 -3.04 -2.59
C ARG A 67 8.55 -4.13 -2.44
N LEU A 68 7.30 -3.74 -2.25
CA LEU A 68 6.18 -4.69 -2.17
C LEU A 68 5.99 -5.47 -3.47
N GLU A 69 6.27 -4.84 -4.62
CA GLU A 69 6.24 -5.50 -5.93
C GLU A 69 7.39 -6.49 -6.11
N ASP A 70 8.61 -6.11 -5.71
CA ASP A 70 9.79 -6.99 -5.71
C ASP A 70 9.62 -8.22 -4.80
N GLU A 71 8.94 -8.06 -3.65
CA GLU A 71 8.57 -9.15 -2.75
C GLU A 71 7.34 -9.95 -3.24
N GLY A 72 6.68 -9.53 -4.33
CA GLY A 72 5.53 -10.22 -4.94
C GLY A 72 4.19 -10.01 -4.24
N ILE A 73 4.12 -9.13 -3.23
CA ILE A 73 2.94 -8.87 -2.40
C ILE A 73 1.91 -8.01 -3.15
N VAL A 74 2.40 -7.09 -4.00
CA VAL A 74 1.57 -6.31 -4.92
C VAL A 74 2.03 -6.52 -6.35
N GLU A 75 1.13 -6.33 -7.31
CA GLU A 75 1.44 -6.42 -8.73
C GLU A 75 1.21 -5.07 -9.39
N GLU A 76 2.20 -4.58 -10.15
CA GLU A 76 1.99 -3.46 -11.08
C GLU A 76 1.13 -3.92 -12.26
N LYS A 77 -0.07 -3.33 -12.39
CA LYS A 77 -0.98 -3.60 -13.50
C LYS A 77 -0.71 -2.65 -14.67
N PRO A 78 -0.67 -3.18 -15.90
CA PRO A 78 -0.47 -2.36 -17.09
C PRO A 78 -1.61 -1.34 -17.26
N VAL A 79 -1.27 -0.11 -17.65
CA VAL A 79 -2.24 0.91 -18.01
C VAL A 79 -2.67 0.66 -19.45
N ASP A 80 -3.85 0.08 -19.67
CA ASP A 80 -4.41 -0.13 -21.02
C ASP A 80 -4.60 1.18 -21.80
N ASP A 81 -4.70 2.31 -21.09
CA ASP A 81 -4.69 3.64 -21.68
C ASP A 81 -3.26 4.09 -22.01
N ARG A 82 -2.84 3.77 -23.24
CA ARG A 82 -1.64 4.33 -23.88
C ARG A 82 -1.78 5.85 -23.97
N SER A 83 -1.40 6.55 -22.91
CA SER A 83 -1.14 7.98 -22.95
C SER A 83 -0.20 8.28 -24.14
N PRO A 84 -0.53 9.24 -25.03
CA PRO A 84 0.30 9.56 -26.20
C PRO A 84 1.75 9.94 -25.87
N THR A 85 2.05 10.22 -24.60
CA THR A 85 3.38 10.63 -24.11
C THR A 85 4.13 9.52 -23.35
N GLY A 86 3.62 8.29 -23.33
CA GLY A 86 4.36 7.11 -22.85
C GLY A 86 4.65 7.07 -21.34
N LYS A 87 3.91 7.84 -20.53
CA LYS A 87 4.05 7.85 -19.07
C LYS A 87 2.70 7.63 -18.40
N GLY A 88 2.17 6.41 -18.46
CA GLY A 88 1.16 5.99 -17.51
C GLY A 88 1.76 6.02 -16.11
N ARG A 89 1.02 6.53 -15.12
CA ARG A 89 1.39 6.33 -13.72
C ARG A 89 1.18 4.84 -13.41
N PRO A 90 2.13 4.15 -12.76
CA PRO A 90 1.96 2.75 -12.40
C PRO A 90 0.73 2.60 -11.50
N ARG A 91 0.02 1.48 -11.68
CA ARG A 91 -1.16 1.12 -10.89
C ARG A 91 -0.89 -0.20 -10.20
N TYR A 92 -1.33 -0.36 -8.96
CA TYR A 92 -0.98 -1.51 -8.13
C TYR A 92 -2.24 -2.21 -7.62
N ALA A 93 -2.21 -3.54 -7.57
CA ALA A 93 -3.23 -4.37 -6.94
C ALA A 93 -2.57 -5.39 -6.01
N LEU A 94 -3.30 -5.88 -5.01
CA LEU A 94 -2.81 -6.97 -4.17
C LEU A 94 -2.67 -8.26 -4.98
N SER A 95 -1.64 -9.04 -4.65
CA SER A 95 -1.49 -10.43 -5.13
C SER A 95 -2.34 -11.42 -4.33
N GLU A 96 -2.73 -11.03 -3.11
CA GLU A 96 -3.42 -11.86 -2.11
C GLU A 96 -4.72 -11.18 -1.61
N PRO A 97 -5.62 -11.91 -0.93
CA PRO A 97 -6.84 -11.33 -0.37
C PRO A 97 -6.54 -10.19 0.62
N PRO A 98 -7.32 -9.11 0.63
CA PRO A 98 -7.10 -7.99 1.55
C PRO A 98 -7.21 -8.42 3.02
N GLU A 99 -7.99 -9.46 3.33
CA GLU A 99 -8.13 -10.01 4.68
C GLU A 99 -6.79 -10.46 5.26
N GLU A 100 -5.93 -11.10 4.45
CA GLU A 100 -4.62 -11.57 4.89
C GLU A 100 -3.71 -10.39 5.26
N VAL A 101 -3.82 -9.28 4.52
CA VAL A 101 -3.14 -8.02 4.85
C VAL A 101 -3.61 -7.49 6.20
N TYR A 102 -4.93 -7.37 6.41
CA TYR A 102 -5.46 -6.84 7.69
C TYR A 102 -5.08 -7.72 8.89
N GLU A 103 -5.00 -9.03 8.71
CA GLU A 103 -4.61 -9.95 9.78
C GLU A 103 -3.10 -9.93 10.07
N GLY A 104 -2.28 -9.56 9.08
CA GLY A 104 -0.83 -9.67 9.16
C GLY A 104 -0.04 -8.39 9.33
N VAL A 105 -0.62 -7.20 9.08
CA VAL A 105 0.04 -5.91 9.36
C VAL A 105 0.01 -5.59 10.85
N SER A 106 0.86 -4.66 11.28
CA SER A 106 0.90 -4.22 12.67
C SER A 106 -0.46 -3.71 13.14
N ASP A 107 -0.94 -4.23 14.28
CA ASP A 107 -2.13 -3.76 14.99
C ASP A 107 -2.14 -2.24 15.25
N ARG A 108 -0.97 -1.59 15.23
CA ARG A 108 -0.83 -0.13 15.38
C ARG A 108 -1.42 0.67 14.22
N LEU A 109 -1.70 0.02 13.10
CA LEU A 109 -2.24 0.64 11.89
C LEU A 109 -3.74 0.38 11.69
N LEU A 110 -4.35 -0.47 12.54
CA LEU A 110 -5.76 -0.86 12.48
C LEU A 110 -6.63 0.03 13.36
#